data_AF-A0A1C7LV52-F1
#
_entry.id   AF-A0A1C7LV52-F1
#
_cell.length_a   1.000
_cell.length_b   1.000
_cell.length_c   1.000
_cell.angle_alpha   90.00
_cell.angle_beta   90.00
_cell.angle_gamma   90.00
#
_symmetry.space_group_name_H-M   'P 1'
#
loop_
_entity.id
_entity.type
_entity.pdbx_description
1 polymer ?
#
loop_
_entity_poly.entity_id
_entity_poly.type
_entity_poly.pdbx_seq_one_letter_code
_entity_poly.pdbx_strand_id
1 'polypeptide(L)'
;MKALFAALTVVSAQLVAAHYTLPDLIANGVTYADWLYVRTTENYQTNAPITDVTSPEFRCYELDMSTTPGETSTATVAAGSTIGFKGTWYFAPLMRII
;
A
#
# COMPACT_ATOMS: atom_id res chain seq x y z
N MET A 1 39.37 -2.10 4.05
CA MET A 1 38.48 -2.07 2.87
C MET A 1 37.40 -3.16 2.92
N LYS A 2 37.73 -4.46 3.03
CA LYS A 2 36.74 -5.57 3.06
C LYS A 2 35.73 -5.48 4.23
N ALA A 3 36.19 -5.13 5.43
CA ALA A 3 35.33 -4.97 6.60
C ALA A 3 34.36 -3.78 6.50
N LEU A 4 34.73 -2.73 5.77
CA LEU A 4 33.88 -1.55 5.55
C LEU A 4 32.72 -1.89 4.61
N PHE A 5 32.99 -2.66 3.55
CA PHE A 5 31.96 -3.15 2.64
C PHE A 5 30.98 -4.11 3.33
N ALA A 6 31.47 -5.02 4.18
CA ALA A 6 30.62 -5.93 4.94
C ALA A 6 29.73 -5.21 5.96
N ALA A 7 30.24 -4.16 6.62
CA ALA A 7 29.45 -3.33 7.53
C ALA A 7 28.36 -2.54 6.79
N LEU A 8 28.68 -2.01 5.60
CA LEU A 8 27.72 -1.25 4.79
C LEU A 8 26.57 -2.12 4.27
N THR A 9 26.83 -3.39 3.92
CA THR A 9 25.80 -4.35 3.47
C THR A 9 24.82 -4.75 4.57
N VAL A 10 25.26 -4.84 5.83
CA VAL A 10 24.38 -5.20 6.96
C VAL A 10 23.48 -4.01 7.34
N VAL A 11 24.01 -2.79 7.28
CA VAL A 11 23.24 -1.57 7.53
C VAL A 11 22.22 -1.30 6.41
N SER A 12 22.58 -1.56 5.14
CA SER A 12 21.67 -1.32 4.02
C SER A 12 20.52 -2.34 3.92
N ALA A 13 20.68 -3.55 4.46
CA ALA A 13 19.60 -4.54 4.50
C ALA A 13 18.38 -4.09 5.31
N GLN A 14 18.57 -3.18 6.27
CA GLN A 14 17.47 -2.61 7.09
C GLN A 14 16.71 -1.48 6.38
N LEU A 15 17.27 -0.93 5.29
CA LEU A 15 16.68 0.18 4.53
C LEU A 15 15.66 -0.28 3.48
N VAL A 16 15.52 -1.60 3.23
CA VAL A 16 14.41 -2.14 2.42
C VAL A 16 13.19 -2.31 3.32
N ALA A 17 12.72 -1.21 3.89
CA ALA A 17 11.43 -1.16 4.56
C ALA A 17 10.37 -1.20 3.46
N ALA A 18 9.94 -2.42 3.08
CA ALA A 18 8.90 -2.67 2.10
C ALA A 18 7.49 -2.31 2.64
N HIS A 19 7.34 -1.13 3.27
CA HIS A 19 6.11 -0.63 3.86
C HIS A 19 5.41 0.30 2.87
N TYR A 20 4.25 -0.15 2.39
CA TYR A 20 3.44 0.57 1.41
C TYR A 20 1.97 0.39 1.75
N THR A 21 1.16 1.31 1.22
CA THR A 21 -0.29 1.16 1.14
C THR A 21 -0.71 1.05 -0.32
N LEU A 22 -1.97 0.67 -0.56
CA LEU A 22 -2.56 0.55 -1.90
C LEU A 22 -3.75 1.52 -2.04
N PRO A 23 -3.52 2.84 -1.98
CA PRO A 23 -4.61 3.81 -1.92
C PRO A 23 -5.37 3.98 -3.23
N ASP A 24 -4.71 3.77 -4.38
CA ASP A 24 -5.26 4.17 -5.68
C ASP A 24 -5.77 2.95 -6.45
N LEU A 25 -7.01 3.02 -6.91
CA LEU A 25 -7.54 2.12 -7.94
C LEU A 25 -7.08 2.60 -9.32
N ILE A 26 -6.63 1.66 -10.16
CA ILE A 26 -6.42 1.86 -11.60
C ILE A 26 -7.51 1.08 -12.33
N ALA A 27 -8.42 1.78 -13.00
CA ALA A 27 -9.46 1.16 -13.82
C ALA A 27 -9.84 2.09 -14.99
N ASN A 28 -10.35 1.51 -16.08
CA ASN A 28 -10.78 2.25 -17.27
C ASN A 28 -9.68 3.19 -17.84
N GLY A 29 -8.40 2.81 -17.69
CA GLY A 29 -7.26 3.62 -18.14
C GLY A 29 -6.93 4.83 -17.26
N VAL A 30 -7.59 4.99 -16.11
CA VAL A 30 -7.41 6.12 -15.19
C VAL A 30 -6.86 5.59 -13.86
N THR A 31 -5.92 6.32 -13.26
CA THR A 31 -5.55 6.17 -11.84
C THR A 31 -6.40 7.14 -11.04
N TYR A 32 -7.24 6.61 -10.15
CA TYR A 32 -8.13 7.39 -9.30
C TYR A 32 -7.39 7.93 -8.07
N ALA A 33 -8.00 8.92 -7.42
CA ALA A 33 -7.45 9.52 -6.20
C ALA A 33 -7.40 8.51 -5.05
N ASP A 34 -6.46 8.75 -4.12
CA ASP A 34 -6.26 7.97 -2.91
C ASP A 34 -7.59 7.71 -2.19
N TRP A 35 -7.84 6.45 -1.86
CA TRP A 35 -8.97 6.00 -1.04
C TRP A 35 -10.38 6.29 -1.60
N LEU A 36 -10.49 6.74 -2.86
CA LEU A 36 -11.79 6.99 -3.48
C LEU A 36 -12.59 5.68 -3.67
N TYR A 37 -11.91 4.66 -4.19
CA TYR A 37 -12.49 3.35 -4.48
C TYR A 37 -11.81 2.20 -3.72
N VAL A 38 -10.88 2.53 -2.83
CA VAL A 38 -10.22 1.60 -1.91
C VAL A 38 -10.61 2.01 -0.50
N ARG A 39 -11.01 1.06 0.33
CA ARG A 39 -11.32 1.35 1.74
C ARG A 39 -10.06 1.83 2.43
N THR A 40 -10.10 3.02 3.02
CA THR A 40 -8.97 3.57 3.78
C THR A 40 -8.52 2.59 4.83
N THR A 41 -7.23 2.24 4.83
CA THR A 41 -6.69 1.26 5.76
C THR A 41 -6.17 1.89 7.05
N GLU A 42 -6.12 1.13 8.15
CA GLU A 42 -5.62 1.61 9.45
C GLU A 42 -4.19 2.15 9.34
N ASN A 43 -3.38 1.53 8.49
CA ASN A 43 -2.00 1.92 8.25
C ASN A 43 -1.82 3.08 7.26
N TYR A 44 -2.85 3.85 6.90
CA TYR A 44 -2.73 4.93 5.90
C TYR A 44 -1.62 5.96 6.20
N GLN A 45 -1.25 6.13 7.48
CA GLN A 45 -0.14 7.02 7.89
C GLN A 45 1.15 6.26 8.24
N THR A 46 1.03 5.03 8.73
CA THR A 46 2.17 4.27 9.28
C THR A 46 2.81 3.35 8.26
N ASN A 47 2.06 2.93 7.24
CA ASN A 47 2.39 1.87 6.29
C ASN A 47 2.72 0.52 6.94
N ALA A 48 2.40 0.35 8.23
CA ALA A 48 2.64 -0.89 8.97
C ALA A 48 1.81 -2.05 8.42
N PRO A 49 2.33 -3.29 8.40
CA PRO A 49 1.54 -4.44 8.00
C PRO A 49 0.65 -4.93 9.14
N ILE A 50 -0.49 -5.54 8.79
CA ILE A 50 -1.15 -6.47 9.70
C ILE A 50 -0.33 -7.76 9.79
N THR A 51 -0.08 -8.23 11.01
CA THR A 51 0.78 -9.40 11.27
C THR A 51 0.04 -10.59 11.88
N ASP A 52 -1.15 -10.37 12.43
CA ASP A 52 -2.00 -11.42 12.99
C ASP A 52 -3.10 -11.82 11.99
N VAL A 53 -2.99 -13.04 11.47
CA VAL A 53 -3.95 -13.62 10.52
C VAL A 53 -5.30 -13.99 11.14
N THR A 54 -5.39 -13.99 12.48
CA THR A 54 -6.63 -14.27 13.22
C THR A 54 -7.42 -13.01 13.58
N SER A 55 -6.81 -11.83 13.41
CA SER A 55 -7.48 -10.55 13.62
C SER A 55 -8.65 -10.38 12.62
N PRO A 56 -9.83 -9.89 13.07
CA PRO A 56 -10.92 -9.53 12.17
C PRO A 56 -10.51 -8.56 11.06
N GLU A 57 -9.52 -7.70 11.34
CA GLU A 57 -9.00 -6.70 10.42
C GLU A 57 -8.23 -7.31 9.24
N PHE A 58 -7.79 -8.56 9.32
CA PHE A 58 -7.03 -9.24 8.25
C PHE A 58 -7.79 -9.30 6.91
N ARG A 59 -9.10 -9.06 6.91
CA ARG A 59 -9.96 -9.08 5.72
C ARG A 59 -9.67 -7.91 4.77
N CYS A 60 -9.69 -6.68 5.29
CA CYS A 60 -9.62 -5.45 4.49
C CYS A 60 -8.85 -4.31 5.20
N TYR A 61 -8.42 -4.54 6.44
CA TYR A 61 -7.59 -3.66 7.25
C TYR A 61 -8.07 -2.20 7.32
N GLU A 62 -9.39 -1.99 7.35
CA GLU A 62 -9.98 -0.65 7.33
C GLU A 62 -9.58 0.19 8.55
N LEU A 63 -9.45 1.51 8.36
CA LEU A 63 -9.24 2.50 9.43
C LEU A 63 -10.35 2.44 10.49
N ASP A 64 -11.58 2.21 10.03
CA ASP A 64 -12.73 1.88 10.87
C ASP A 64 -13.54 0.79 10.18
N MET A 65 -13.67 -0.38 10.82
CA MET A 65 -14.34 -1.55 10.25
C MET A 65 -15.86 -1.39 10.07
N SER A 66 -16.48 -0.38 10.70
CA SER A 66 -17.92 -0.13 10.66
C SER A 66 -18.28 0.97 9.67
N THR A 67 -17.54 2.08 9.65
CA THR A 67 -17.89 3.28 8.86
C THR A 67 -17.23 3.32 7.48
N THR A 68 -15.95 2.95 7.39
CA THR A 68 -15.16 3.03 6.13
C THR A 68 -15.86 2.37 4.93
N PRO A 69 -16.51 1.20 5.06
CA PRO A 69 -17.22 0.58 3.93
C PRO A 69 -18.33 1.46 3.34
N GLY A 70 -19.02 2.26 4.16
CA GLY A 70 -20.11 3.15 3.73
C GLY A 70 -19.62 4.49 3.16
N GLU A 71 -18.41 4.90 3.52
CA GLU A 71 -17.77 6.14 3.03
C GLU A 71 -17.01 5.94 1.71
N THR A 72 -16.65 4.69 1.40
CA THR A 72 -15.89 4.36 0.18
C THR A 72 -16.80 4.25 -1.03
N SER A 73 -16.45 4.92 -2.14
CA SER A 73 -17.24 4.83 -3.38
C SER A 73 -17.05 3.47 -4.07
N THR A 74 -17.97 3.09 -4.96
CA THR A 74 -17.86 1.86 -5.77
C THR A 74 -17.57 2.20 -7.23
N ALA A 75 -16.52 1.61 -7.80
CA ALA A 75 -16.18 1.78 -9.20
C ALA A 75 -16.94 0.77 -10.08
N THR A 76 -17.56 1.26 -11.16
CA THR A 76 -18.17 0.41 -12.19
C THR A 76 -17.12 0.01 -13.21
N VAL A 77 -16.98 -1.30 -13.45
CA VAL A 77 -16.06 -1.87 -14.43
C VAL A 77 -16.77 -2.92 -15.29
N ALA A 78 -16.37 -3.05 -16.55
CA ALA A 78 -16.86 -4.13 -17.40
C ALA A 78 -16.20 -5.46 -17.03
N ALA A 79 -16.95 -6.56 -17.12
CA ALA A 79 -16.39 -7.89 -16.94
C ALA A 79 -15.31 -8.18 -18.00
N GLY A 80 -14.16 -8.70 -17.55
CA GLY A 80 -12.99 -8.93 -18.41
C GLY A 80 -12.03 -7.75 -18.53
N SER A 81 -12.37 -6.57 -18.00
CA SER A 81 -11.43 -5.45 -17.94
C SER A 81 -10.25 -5.72 -17.02
N THR A 82 -9.07 -5.25 -17.40
CA THR A 82 -7.91 -5.20 -16.51
C THR A 82 -8.03 -4.01 -15.56
N ILE A 83 -7.88 -4.27 -14.26
CA ILE A 83 -7.76 -3.27 -13.21
C ILE A 83 -6.43 -3.46 -12.46
N GLY A 84 -6.04 -2.48 -11.65
CA GLY A 84 -4.85 -2.57 -10.82
C GLY A 84 -4.92 -1.65 -9.62
N PHE A 85 -3.86 -1.68 -8.81
CA PHE A 85 -3.66 -0.78 -7.69
C PHE A 85 -2.28 -0.15 -7.77
N LYS A 86 -2.16 1.12 -7.38
CA LYS A 86 -0.87 1.78 -7.29
C LYS A 86 -0.42 1.78 -5.83
N GLY A 87 0.74 1.20 -5.58
CA GLY A 87 1.39 1.25 -4.27
C GLY A 87 2.04 2.60 -4.02
N THR A 88 1.86 3.15 -2.83
CA THR A 88 2.53 4.38 -2.39
C THR A 88 3.56 4.07 -1.32
N TRP A 89 4.71 4.74 -1.41
CA TRP A 89 5.86 4.58 -0.53
C TRP A 89 6.17 5.95 0.06
N TYR A 90 6.23 6.08 1.39
CA TYR A 90 6.56 7.37 2.04
C TYR A 90 8.00 7.84 1.76
N PHE A 91 8.86 7.01 1.15
CA PHE A 91 10.22 7.36 0.71
C PHE A 91 10.32 7.84 -0.75
N ALA A 92 9.22 8.03 -1.46
CA ALA A 92 9.24 8.44 -2.85
C ALA A 92 9.11 9.97 -3.04
N PRO A 93 10.24 10.70 -2.91
CA PRO A 93 10.60 11.59 -4.01
C PRO A 93 11.90 11.17 -4.70
N LEU A 94 12.60 10.12 -4.24
CA LEU A 94 13.99 9.86 -4.66
C LEU A 94 14.30 8.51 -5.29
N MET A 95 13.36 7.56 -5.38
CA MET A 95 13.64 6.27 -6.03
C MET A 95 12.63 5.92 -7.12
N ARG A 96 12.81 6.52 -8.31
CA ARG A 96 12.44 5.85 -9.56
C ARG A 96 13.47 4.74 -9.79
N ILE A 97 13.11 3.50 -9.46
CA ILE A 97 13.87 2.34 -9.93
C ILE A 97 13.48 2.15 -11.39
N ILE A 98 14.42 2.47 -12.27
CA ILE A 98 14.55 1.96 -13.63
C ILE A 98 14.91 0.47 -13.58
#